data_AF-A0A933MRL5-F1
#
_entry.id   AF-A0A933MRL5-F1
#
_cell.length_a   1.000
_cell.length_b   1.000
_cell.length_c   1.000
_cell.angle_alpha   90.00
_cell.angle_beta   90.00
_cell.angle_gamma   90.00
#
_symmetry.space_group_name_H-M   'P 1'
#
loop_
_entity.id
_entity.type
_entity.pdbx_description
1 polymer ?
#
loop_
_entity_poly.entity_id
_entity_poly.type
_entity_poly.pdbx_seq_one_letter_code
_entity_poly.pdbx_strand_id
1 'polypeptide(L)'
;MEFEILQKLFTPEEAEIACALSLKPEPAEAVAERLGKDAEWMREKLMDMSKKGLIFRSEKDGQTVFSGAAFVVGIYEYHVKRMDREFAEKKAKYLKEAFYNELHRGEGKSSFLRVVPVSKSVDSDLGVYQYEEVRSMISQQKLISVTDCICRVKAGLLGNPCKRPMETCFAFGAGAKFYIENGWGREVSVDEALSILDMCDREGLVLSPSNSQRPVAVCACCSCCCDFLHSLKRFDRPALVANATFCAEVDSDACEGCETCVDRCQMEAIQMDDDLAVVNSDRCIGCGLCVSTCPTGALSLSRRETAGTPPEHIGHFFKQLGSERGKM
;
A
#
# COMPACT_ATOMS: atom_id res chain seq x y z
N MET A 1 -22.97 -1.11 -6.42
CA MET A 1 -21.82 -1.63 -5.65
C MET A 1 -20.88 -0.55 -5.13
N GLU A 2 -20.05 0.14 -5.94
CA GLU A 2 -19.27 1.29 -5.43
C GLU A 2 -20.21 2.32 -4.77
N PHE A 3 -21.34 2.57 -5.43
CA PHE A 3 -22.44 3.37 -4.90
C PHE A 3 -22.98 2.89 -3.54
N GLU A 4 -23.10 1.58 -3.29
CA GLU A 4 -23.60 1.05 -2.01
C GLU A 4 -22.62 1.26 -0.87
N ILE A 5 -21.31 1.25 -1.16
CA ILE A 5 -20.28 1.60 -0.19
C ILE A 5 -20.36 3.09 0.09
N LEU A 6 -20.41 3.92 -0.95
CA LEU A 6 -20.50 5.37 -0.79
C LEU A 6 -21.76 5.79 -0.03
N GLN A 7 -22.92 5.17 -0.29
CA GLN A 7 -24.16 5.40 0.48
C GLN A 7 -24.05 5.03 1.96
N LYS A 8 -23.24 4.04 2.31
CA LYS A 8 -22.97 3.69 3.71
C LYS A 8 -22.07 4.73 4.38
N LEU A 9 -21.09 5.25 3.64
CA LEU A 9 -20.06 6.13 4.19
C LEU A 9 -20.46 7.61 4.22
N PHE A 10 -21.26 8.05 3.24
CA PHE A 10 -21.63 9.45 3.05
C PHE A 10 -23.13 9.65 3.22
N THR A 11 -23.50 10.70 3.95
CA THR A 11 -24.80 11.33 3.77
C THR A 11 -24.90 12.03 2.40
N PRO A 12 -26.10 12.27 1.85
CA PRO A 12 -26.25 13.01 0.59
C PRO A 12 -25.54 14.37 0.57
N GLU A 13 -25.61 15.11 1.68
CA GLU A 13 -24.92 16.40 1.84
C GLU A 13 -23.39 16.25 1.81
N GLU A 14 -22.83 15.27 2.54
CA GLU A 14 -21.39 15.01 2.50
C GLU A 14 -20.93 14.54 1.13
N ALA A 15 -21.76 13.78 0.40
CA ALA A 15 -21.44 13.34 -0.95
C ALA A 15 -21.42 14.53 -1.93
N GLU A 16 -22.35 15.48 -1.81
CA GLU A 16 -22.36 16.73 -2.58
C GLU A 16 -21.07 17.53 -2.33
N ILE A 17 -20.69 17.71 -1.07
CA ILE A 17 -19.45 18.42 -0.68
C ILE A 17 -18.21 17.68 -1.21
N ALA A 18 -18.16 16.36 -1.07
CA ALA A 18 -17.03 15.55 -1.54
C ALA A 18 -16.86 15.62 -3.06
N CYS A 19 -17.97 15.67 -3.82
CA CYS A 19 -17.95 15.87 -5.27
C CYS A 19 -17.49 17.28 -5.67
N ALA A 20 -17.66 18.27 -4.80
CA ALA A 20 -17.19 19.63 -5.04
C ALA A 20 -15.70 19.83 -4.74
N LEU A 21 -15.08 18.94 -3.94
CA LEU A 21 -13.66 19.00 -3.62
C LEU A 21 -12.78 18.60 -4.80
N SER A 22 -11.68 19.32 -4.98
CA SER A 22 -10.61 18.92 -5.88
C SER A 22 -9.66 17.91 -5.21
N LEU A 23 -8.85 17.22 -6.01
CA LEU A 23 -7.74 16.40 -5.50
C LEU A 23 -6.54 17.23 -5.01
N LYS A 24 -6.57 18.55 -5.20
CA LYS A 24 -5.53 19.45 -4.70
C LYS A 24 -5.99 20.03 -3.36
N PRO A 25 -5.09 20.21 -2.39
CA PRO A 25 -5.44 20.87 -1.15
C PRO A 25 -5.93 22.29 -1.38
N GLU A 26 -7.13 22.60 -0.89
CA GLU A 26 -7.79 23.89 -0.98
C GLU A 26 -8.40 24.31 0.37
N PRO A 27 -8.51 25.61 0.67
CA PRO A 27 -9.09 26.08 1.92
C PRO A 27 -10.63 25.91 1.92
N ALA A 28 -11.23 25.84 3.10
CA ALA A 28 -12.68 25.65 3.25
C ALA A 28 -13.49 26.75 2.57
N GLU A 29 -12.96 27.97 2.56
CA GLU A 29 -13.53 29.17 1.94
C GLU A 29 -13.75 28.98 0.43
N ALA A 30 -12.81 28.34 -0.27
CA ALA A 30 -12.92 28.08 -1.70
C ALA A 30 -14.02 27.05 -2.03
N VAL A 31 -14.20 26.06 -1.15
CA VAL A 31 -15.28 25.06 -1.27
C VAL A 31 -16.63 25.70 -0.94
N ALA A 32 -16.67 26.56 0.07
CA ALA A 32 -17.86 27.29 0.48
C ALA A 32 -18.37 28.21 -0.62
N GLU A 33 -17.48 29.00 -1.25
CA GLU A 33 -17.80 29.86 -2.39
C GLU A 33 -18.39 29.06 -3.55
N ARG A 34 -17.75 27.93 -3.90
CA ARG A 34 -18.20 27.05 -4.99
C ARG A 34 -19.62 26.49 -4.78
N LEU A 35 -19.99 26.24 -3.53
CA LEU A 35 -21.29 25.69 -3.15
C LEU A 35 -22.30 26.74 -2.68
N GLY A 36 -21.92 28.03 -2.67
CA GLY A 36 -22.76 29.11 -2.13
C GLY A 36 -23.14 28.91 -0.66
N LYS A 37 -22.20 28.41 0.16
CA LYS A 37 -22.39 28.13 1.60
C LYS A 37 -21.58 29.10 2.46
N ASP A 38 -21.93 29.17 3.75
CA ASP A 38 -21.14 29.90 4.74
C ASP A 38 -19.77 29.23 4.96
N ALA A 39 -18.73 30.05 5.13
CA ALA A 39 -17.34 29.59 5.23
C ALA A 39 -17.03 28.91 6.58
N GLU A 40 -17.59 29.39 7.68
CA GLU A 40 -17.40 28.77 9.00
C GLU A 40 -18.09 27.41 9.05
N TRP A 41 -19.34 27.36 8.60
CA TRP A 41 -20.10 26.12 8.49
C TRP A 41 -19.39 25.10 7.60
N MET A 42 -18.86 25.52 6.44
CA MET A 42 -18.11 24.62 5.55
C MET A 42 -16.86 24.09 6.24
N ARG A 43 -16.15 24.93 7.00
CA ARG A 43 -14.95 24.50 7.75
C ARG A 43 -15.30 23.45 8.78
N GLU A 44 -16.35 23.65 9.58
CA GLU A 44 -16.82 22.67 10.56
C GLU A 44 -17.23 21.35 9.88
N LYS A 45 -17.97 21.44 8.76
CA LYS A 45 -18.42 20.27 8.01
C LYS A 45 -17.27 19.47 7.40
N LEU A 46 -16.29 20.14 6.79
CA LEU A 46 -15.09 19.50 6.26
C LEU A 46 -14.24 18.88 7.37
N MET A 47 -14.15 19.51 8.55
CA MET A 47 -13.48 18.92 9.71
C MET A 47 -14.18 17.64 10.21
N ASP A 48 -15.51 17.63 10.24
CA ASP A 48 -16.28 16.42 10.59
C ASP A 48 -16.09 15.31 9.54
N MET A 49 -16.22 15.62 8.25
CA MET A 49 -15.96 14.67 7.15
C MET A 49 -14.54 14.12 7.19
N SER A 50 -13.58 14.97 7.54
CA SER A 50 -12.18 14.60 7.71
C SER A 50 -12.01 13.62 8.89
N LYS A 51 -12.60 13.91 10.04
CA LYS A 51 -12.67 12.98 11.19
C LYS A 51 -13.49 11.73 10.88
N LYS A 52 -14.35 11.76 9.86
CA LYS A 52 -15.08 10.60 9.35
C LYS A 52 -14.21 9.69 8.47
N GLY A 53 -13.08 10.19 7.97
CA GLY A 53 -12.23 9.48 7.00
C GLY A 53 -12.76 9.55 5.58
N LEU A 54 -13.59 10.56 5.27
CA LEU A 54 -14.23 10.72 3.96
C LEU A 54 -13.42 11.59 3.00
N ILE A 55 -12.58 12.47 3.55
CA ILE A 55 -11.73 13.41 2.82
C ILE A 55 -10.36 13.49 3.49
N PHE A 56 -9.38 14.06 2.80
CA PHE A 56 -8.06 14.29 3.36
C PHE A 56 -7.94 15.72 3.89
N ARG A 57 -7.30 15.87 5.06
CA ARG A 57 -6.97 17.15 5.68
C ARG A 57 -5.46 17.24 5.85
N SER A 58 -4.91 18.40 5.52
CA SER A 58 -3.51 18.71 5.73
C SER A 58 -3.35 20.19 6.12
N GLU A 59 -2.11 20.61 6.30
CA GLU A 59 -1.76 21.99 6.60
C GLU A 59 -0.86 22.54 5.49
N LYS A 60 -1.13 23.76 5.06
CA LYS A 60 -0.34 24.49 4.08
C LYS A 60 -0.23 25.94 4.51
N ASP A 61 1.00 26.45 4.62
CA ASP A 61 1.28 27.84 5.01
C ASP A 61 0.59 28.26 6.34
N GLY A 62 0.50 27.34 7.30
CA GLY A 62 -0.17 27.55 8.60
C GLY A 62 -1.70 27.50 8.56
N GLN A 63 -2.31 27.25 7.40
CA GLN A 63 -3.76 27.10 7.23
C GLN A 63 -4.15 25.63 7.05
N THR A 64 -5.27 25.23 7.65
CA THR A 64 -5.89 23.93 7.37
C THR A 64 -6.51 23.92 5.98
N VAL A 65 -6.15 22.91 5.19
CA VAL A 65 -6.63 22.71 3.82
C VAL A 65 -7.17 21.29 3.63
N PHE A 66 -8.09 21.13 2.69
CA PHE A 66 -8.85 19.91 2.45
C PHE A 66 -8.73 19.47 0.99
N SER A 67 -8.82 18.17 0.74
CA SER A 67 -8.92 17.62 -0.61
C SER A 67 -9.77 16.36 -0.63
N GLY A 68 -10.31 16.04 -1.81
CA GLY A 68 -10.90 14.73 -2.05
C GLY A 68 -9.89 13.61 -1.79
N ALA A 69 -10.39 12.46 -1.36
CA ALA A 69 -9.59 11.24 -1.15
C ALA A 69 -10.05 10.14 -2.11
N ALA A 70 -9.09 9.37 -2.64
CA ALA A 70 -9.43 8.18 -3.41
C ALA A 70 -10.08 7.13 -2.50
N PHE A 71 -10.93 6.26 -3.07
CA PHE A 71 -11.59 5.23 -2.27
C PHE A 71 -10.60 4.19 -1.71
N VAL A 72 -9.73 3.64 -2.57
CA VAL A 72 -8.61 2.77 -2.17
C VAL A 72 -7.33 3.58 -2.17
N VAL A 73 -6.55 3.42 -1.10
CA VAL A 73 -5.49 4.34 -0.69
C VAL A 73 -6.03 5.74 -0.41
N GLY A 74 -6.90 5.77 0.59
CA GLY A 74 -7.58 6.95 1.10
C GLY A 74 -8.71 6.51 2.03
N ILE A 75 -9.95 6.70 1.58
CA ILE A 75 -11.16 6.51 2.38
C ILE A 75 -11.16 5.13 3.05
N TYR A 76 -10.88 4.05 2.33
CA TYR A 76 -10.88 2.69 2.89
C TYR A 76 -9.91 2.54 4.07
N GLU A 77 -8.67 2.99 3.92
CA GLU A 77 -7.62 2.89 4.95
C GLU A 77 -7.92 3.78 6.17
N TYR A 78 -8.53 4.95 5.95
CA TYR A 78 -8.93 5.88 7.02
C TYR A 78 -9.99 5.29 7.97
N HIS A 79 -10.63 4.20 7.57
CA HIS A 79 -11.63 3.51 8.40
C HIS A 79 -11.06 2.44 9.33
N VAL A 80 -9.73 2.35 9.48
CA VAL A 80 -9.06 1.29 10.27
C VAL A 80 -9.58 1.11 11.69
N LYS A 81 -9.95 2.20 12.39
CA LYS A 81 -10.48 2.13 13.76
C LYS A 81 -12.02 2.07 13.85
N ARG A 82 -12.73 2.15 12.73
CA ARG A 82 -14.21 2.31 12.69
C ARG A 82 -14.92 1.35 11.75
N MET A 83 -14.19 0.51 11.03
CA MET A 83 -14.78 -0.45 10.10
C MET A 83 -15.70 -1.40 10.87
N ASP A 84 -16.92 -1.53 10.39
CA ASP A 84 -17.87 -2.52 10.88
C ASP A 84 -17.98 -3.71 9.93
N ARG A 85 -18.70 -4.75 10.37
CA ARG A 85 -18.95 -5.97 9.59
C ARG A 85 -19.57 -5.66 8.23
N GLU A 86 -20.54 -4.76 8.19
CA GLU A 86 -21.26 -4.40 6.95
C GLU A 86 -20.31 -3.75 5.93
N PHE A 87 -19.45 -2.83 6.36
CA PHE A 87 -18.46 -2.21 5.47
C PHE A 87 -17.44 -3.25 4.98
N ALA A 88 -16.99 -4.14 5.87
CA ALA A 88 -16.09 -5.22 5.52
C ALA A 88 -16.68 -6.13 4.42
N GLU A 89 -17.97 -6.49 4.53
CA GLU A 89 -18.69 -7.31 3.55
C GLU A 89 -18.83 -6.60 2.20
N LYS A 90 -19.25 -5.32 2.20
CA LYS A 90 -19.33 -4.53 0.97
C LYS A 90 -17.96 -4.38 0.31
N LYS A 91 -16.88 -4.18 1.08
CA LYS A 91 -15.51 -4.12 0.56
C LYS A 91 -15.06 -5.46 -0.03
N ALA A 92 -15.40 -6.58 0.61
CA ALA A 92 -15.06 -7.91 0.08
C ALA A 92 -15.74 -8.17 -1.27
N LYS A 93 -17.01 -7.75 -1.43
CA LYS A 93 -17.71 -7.78 -2.72
C LYS A 93 -17.01 -6.90 -3.76
N TYR A 94 -16.68 -5.67 -3.39
CA TYR A 94 -15.93 -4.73 -4.24
C TYR A 94 -14.58 -5.30 -4.72
N LEU A 95 -13.84 -5.96 -3.82
CA LEU A 95 -12.56 -6.60 -4.15
C LEU A 95 -12.74 -7.66 -5.24
N LYS A 96 -13.74 -8.54 -5.08
CA LYS A 96 -14.00 -9.66 -5.98
C LYS A 96 -14.44 -9.22 -7.37
N GLU A 97 -15.29 -8.19 -7.45
CA GLU A 97 -16.00 -7.82 -8.68
C GLU A 97 -15.39 -6.61 -9.43
N ALA A 98 -14.78 -5.66 -8.73
CA ALA A 98 -14.30 -4.41 -9.34
C ALA A 98 -12.77 -4.26 -9.25
N PHE A 99 -12.20 -4.44 -8.06
CA PHE A 99 -10.77 -4.17 -7.85
C PHE A 99 -9.86 -5.10 -8.66
N TYR A 100 -10.20 -6.39 -8.74
CA TYR A 100 -9.50 -7.35 -9.58
C TYR A 100 -9.55 -6.93 -11.06
N ASN A 101 -10.73 -6.57 -11.56
CA ASN A 101 -10.90 -6.14 -12.94
C ASN A 101 -10.15 -4.83 -13.25
N GLU A 102 -10.03 -3.93 -12.27
CA GLU A 102 -9.27 -2.69 -12.42
C GLU A 102 -7.76 -2.95 -12.46
N LEU A 103 -7.25 -3.89 -11.66
CA LEU A 103 -5.86 -4.35 -11.77
C LEU A 103 -5.60 -5.03 -13.12
N HIS A 104 -6.57 -5.81 -13.63
CA HIS A 104 -6.50 -6.42 -14.97
C HIS A 104 -6.44 -5.39 -16.08
N ARG A 105 -7.30 -4.36 -16.03
CA ARG A 105 -7.25 -3.22 -16.97
C ARG A 105 -5.97 -2.39 -16.83
N GLY A 106 -5.27 -2.53 -15.70
CA GLY A 106 -4.00 -1.91 -15.40
C GLY A 106 -2.78 -2.78 -15.69
N GLU A 107 -2.93 -3.95 -16.34
CA GLU A 107 -1.78 -4.76 -16.74
C GLU A 107 -0.87 -3.96 -17.68
N GLY A 108 0.42 -3.85 -17.32
CA GLY A 108 1.39 -2.99 -18.01
C GLY A 108 1.25 -1.49 -17.72
N LYS A 109 0.40 -1.09 -16.76
CA LYS A 109 0.22 0.30 -16.30
C LYS A 109 0.74 0.50 -14.87
N SER A 110 0.77 1.75 -14.43
CA SER A 110 1.29 2.14 -13.13
C SER A 110 0.38 1.68 -11.98
N SER A 111 0.91 0.84 -11.09
CA SER A 111 0.23 0.42 -9.85
C SER A 111 0.51 1.41 -8.71
N PHE A 112 -0.48 1.66 -7.84
CA PHE A 112 -0.31 2.55 -6.68
C PHE A 112 0.70 1.99 -5.66
N LEU A 113 0.66 0.68 -5.42
CA LEU A 113 1.63 0.00 -4.57
C LEU A 113 2.67 -0.67 -5.46
N ARG A 114 3.93 -0.62 -5.02
CA ARG A 114 5.03 -1.39 -5.60
C ARG A 114 5.60 -2.35 -4.56
N VAL A 115 6.27 -3.39 -5.02
CA VAL A 115 6.95 -4.34 -4.15
C VAL A 115 8.42 -3.95 -4.06
N VAL A 116 8.94 -3.90 -2.84
CA VAL A 116 10.34 -3.60 -2.57
C VAL A 116 10.95 -4.75 -1.80
N PRO A 117 12.17 -5.21 -2.17
CA PRO A 117 12.88 -6.23 -1.42
C PRO A 117 13.00 -5.93 0.07
N VAL A 118 13.01 -6.96 0.90
CA VAL A 118 13.48 -6.84 2.28
C VAL A 118 14.97 -6.48 2.28
N SER A 119 15.42 -5.57 3.15
CA SER A 119 16.81 -5.07 3.05
C SER A 119 17.89 -6.15 3.12
N LYS A 120 17.64 -7.27 3.83
CA LYS A 120 18.60 -8.38 3.93
C LYS A 120 18.80 -9.15 2.63
N SER A 121 17.94 -8.95 1.63
CA SER A 121 18.01 -9.66 0.34
C SER A 121 18.70 -8.86 -0.76
N VAL A 122 19.27 -7.71 -0.42
CA VAL A 122 19.93 -6.82 -1.37
C VAL A 122 21.43 -6.90 -1.16
N ASP A 123 22.15 -7.42 -2.16
CA ASP A 123 23.61 -7.37 -2.21
C ASP A 123 24.09 -5.94 -2.53
N SER A 124 25.22 -5.52 -1.94
CA SER A 124 25.80 -4.18 -2.13
C SER A 124 26.22 -3.92 -3.57
N ASP A 125 26.49 -4.98 -4.35
CA ASP A 125 26.95 -4.87 -5.74
C ASP A 125 25.81 -4.69 -6.76
N LEU A 126 24.55 -4.84 -6.35
CA LEU A 126 23.37 -4.74 -7.23
C LEU A 126 22.97 -3.29 -7.61
N GLY A 127 23.71 -2.28 -7.13
CA GLY A 127 23.41 -0.88 -7.42
C GLY A 127 21.98 -0.50 -7.00
N VAL A 128 21.59 -0.90 -5.79
CA VAL A 128 20.25 -0.64 -5.27
C VAL A 128 20.12 0.81 -4.82
N TYR A 129 19.12 1.49 -5.37
CA TYR A 129 18.86 2.87 -5.02
C TYR A 129 18.22 2.93 -3.62
N GLN A 130 18.40 4.04 -2.89
CA GLN A 130 17.78 4.20 -1.56
C GLN A 130 16.24 4.08 -1.61
N TYR A 131 15.62 4.43 -2.74
CA TYR A 131 14.18 4.23 -2.95
C TYR A 131 13.81 2.78 -3.31
N GLU A 132 14.73 1.84 -3.34
CA GLU A 132 14.48 0.41 -3.49
C GLU A 132 14.80 -0.33 -2.18
N GLU A 133 14.97 0.41 -1.09
CA GLU A 133 15.20 -0.15 0.23
C GLU A 133 14.29 0.55 1.26
N VAL A 134 13.33 -0.19 1.80
CA VAL A 134 12.32 0.39 2.71
C VAL A 134 12.94 0.93 4.00
N ARG A 135 14.02 0.33 4.50
CA ARG A 135 14.73 0.88 5.66
C ARG A 135 15.30 2.27 5.38
N SER A 136 16.00 2.44 4.25
CA SER A 136 16.46 3.76 3.80
C SER A 136 15.31 4.76 3.68
N MET A 137 14.15 4.34 3.16
CA MET A 137 12.97 5.22 3.09
C MET A 137 12.50 5.66 4.47
N ILE A 138 12.41 4.74 5.44
CA ILE A 138 11.96 5.03 6.81
C ILE A 138 12.94 5.94 7.54
N SER A 139 14.24 5.68 7.42
CA SER A 139 15.29 6.47 8.09
C SER A 139 15.32 7.95 7.64
N GLN A 140 14.76 8.27 6.47
CA GLN A 140 14.65 9.63 5.97
C GLN A 140 13.38 10.37 6.43
N GLN A 141 12.47 9.71 7.14
CA GLN A 141 11.20 10.29 7.55
C GLN A 141 11.35 11.11 8.83
N LYS A 142 10.75 12.30 8.83
CA LYS A 142 10.68 13.17 10.01
C LYS A 142 9.52 12.85 10.93
N LEU A 143 8.43 12.32 10.37
CA LEU A 143 7.22 11.97 11.09
C LEU A 143 6.69 10.66 10.53
N ILE A 144 6.55 9.67 11.41
CA ILE A 144 6.10 8.33 11.09
C ILE A 144 4.92 8.02 12.00
N SER A 145 3.82 7.57 11.42
CA SER A 145 2.73 6.96 12.18
C SER A 145 2.60 5.50 11.82
N VAL A 146 2.31 4.66 12.80
CA VAL A 146 1.87 3.27 12.58
C VAL A 146 0.42 3.09 13.01
N THR A 147 -0.29 2.22 12.29
CA THR A 147 -1.64 1.76 12.65
C THR A 147 -1.80 0.29 12.28
N ASP A 148 -2.91 -0.30 12.75
CA ASP A 148 -3.34 -1.63 12.35
C ASP A 148 -3.51 -1.74 10.83
N CYS A 149 -3.29 -2.93 10.28
CA CYS A 149 -3.59 -3.20 8.89
C CYS A 149 -5.10 -3.31 8.67
N ILE A 150 -5.68 -2.37 7.93
CA ILE A 150 -7.11 -2.37 7.54
C ILE A 150 -7.57 -3.69 6.92
N CYS A 151 -6.71 -4.35 6.13
CA CYS A 151 -7.05 -5.61 5.49
C CYS A 151 -7.15 -6.76 6.52
N ARG A 152 -6.34 -6.74 7.59
CA ARG A 152 -6.43 -7.70 8.69
C ARG A 152 -7.64 -7.43 9.58
N VAL A 153 -7.95 -6.15 9.85
CA VAL A 153 -9.20 -5.73 10.52
C VAL A 153 -10.40 -6.29 9.76
N LYS A 154 -10.46 -6.05 8.44
CA LYS A 154 -11.52 -6.58 7.57
C LYS A 154 -11.61 -8.11 7.67
N ALA A 155 -10.49 -8.81 7.56
CA ALA A 155 -10.47 -10.27 7.62
C ALA A 155 -11.01 -10.80 8.96
N GLY A 156 -10.61 -10.18 10.08
CA GLY A 156 -11.13 -10.49 11.42
C GLY A 156 -12.63 -10.23 11.53
N LEU A 157 -13.11 -9.06 11.06
CA LEU A 157 -14.54 -8.75 11.02
C LEU A 157 -15.33 -9.77 10.21
N LEU A 158 -14.75 -10.31 9.13
CA LEU A 158 -15.36 -11.33 8.27
C LEU A 158 -15.25 -12.76 8.83
N GLY A 159 -14.70 -12.95 10.02
CA GLY A 159 -14.57 -14.27 10.66
C GLY A 159 -13.35 -15.07 10.20
N ASN A 160 -12.41 -14.45 9.49
CA ASN A 160 -11.18 -15.05 9.00
C ASN A 160 -9.96 -14.26 9.52
N PRO A 161 -9.73 -14.21 10.85
CA PRO A 161 -8.67 -13.38 11.41
C PRO A 161 -7.29 -13.79 10.90
N CYS A 162 -6.54 -12.81 10.41
CA CYS A 162 -5.16 -12.99 10.02
C CYS A 162 -4.31 -13.24 11.28
N LYS A 163 -3.42 -14.24 11.23
CA LYS A 163 -2.49 -14.54 12.34
C LYS A 163 -1.25 -13.64 12.36
N ARG A 164 -1.10 -12.76 11.36
CA ARG A 164 0.05 -11.87 11.24
C ARG A 164 -0.14 -10.63 12.12
N PRO A 165 0.94 -10.01 12.60
CA PRO A 165 0.92 -8.79 13.41
C PRO A 165 0.02 -7.69 12.86
N MET A 166 -0.62 -6.92 13.73
CA MET A 166 -1.60 -5.91 13.32
C MET A 166 -0.97 -4.58 12.91
N GLU A 167 -0.11 -3.99 13.76
CA GLU A 167 0.52 -2.69 13.53
C GLU A 167 1.65 -2.76 12.50
N THR A 168 1.30 -2.77 11.21
CA THR A 168 2.27 -2.84 10.10
C THR A 168 1.91 -1.94 8.92
N CYS A 169 1.06 -0.94 9.15
CA CYS A 169 0.66 0.05 8.17
C CYS A 169 1.27 1.40 8.57
N PHE A 170 2.27 1.84 7.81
CA PHE A 170 3.00 3.08 8.07
C PHE A 170 2.49 4.19 7.15
N ALA A 171 2.33 5.37 7.70
CA ALA A 171 2.15 6.60 6.94
C ALA A 171 3.25 7.60 7.32
N PHE A 172 3.54 8.52 6.40
CA PHE A 172 4.62 9.49 6.55
C PHE A 172 4.16 10.93 6.30
N GLY A 173 4.86 11.89 6.88
CA GLY A 173 4.65 13.33 6.64
C GLY A 173 3.20 13.76 6.89
N ALA A 174 2.57 14.41 5.91
CA ALA A 174 1.18 14.87 6.04
C ALA A 174 0.19 13.72 6.30
N GLY A 175 0.43 12.54 5.74
CA GLY A 175 -0.35 11.34 6.03
C GLY A 175 -0.20 10.90 7.47
N ALA A 176 1.03 10.87 8.00
CA ALA A 176 1.28 10.53 9.39
C ALA A 176 0.56 11.48 10.37
N LYS A 177 0.72 12.79 10.15
CA LYS A 177 0.04 13.83 10.94
C LYS A 177 -1.48 13.63 10.90
N PHE A 178 -2.03 13.35 9.73
CA PHE A 178 -3.46 13.08 9.56
C PHE A 178 -3.94 11.86 10.37
N TYR A 179 -3.20 10.75 10.38
CA TYR A 179 -3.54 9.58 11.19
C TYR A 179 -3.48 9.86 12.70
N ILE A 180 -2.44 10.58 13.14
CA ILE A 180 -2.22 10.92 14.55
C ILE A 180 -3.33 11.86 15.06
N GLU A 181 -3.60 12.95 14.35
CA GLU A 181 -4.59 13.94 14.76
C GLU A 181 -6.03 13.41 14.79
N ASN A 182 -6.36 12.43 13.95
CA ASN A 182 -7.67 11.79 13.97
C ASN A 182 -7.74 10.59 14.94
N GLY A 183 -6.64 10.27 15.65
CA GLY A 183 -6.58 9.18 16.63
C GLY A 183 -6.63 7.78 16.01
N TRP A 184 -6.21 7.63 14.75
CA TRP A 184 -6.23 6.33 14.06
C TRP A 184 -4.88 5.62 14.10
N GLY A 185 -3.79 6.38 14.17
CA GLY A 185 -2.44 5.85 14.33
C GLY A 185 -1.72 6.55 15.47
N ARG A 186 -0.57 5.98 15.86
CA ARG A 186 0.34 6.54 16.85
C ARG A 186 1.66 6.91 16.20
N GLU A 187 2.29 7.95 16.70
CA GLU A 187 3.65 8.31 16.30
C GLU A 187 4.65 7.25 16.76
N VAL A 188 5.65 6.97 15.93
CA VAL A 188 6.75 6.06 16.25
C VAL A 188 8.09 6.68 15.86
N SER A 189 9.13 6.33 16.60
CA SER A 189 10.51 6.67 16.22
C SER A 189 10.97 5.86 15.01
N VAL A 190 12.07 6.29 14.38
CA VAL A 190 12.73 5.53 13.32
C VAL A 190 13.14 4.13 13.84
N ASP A 191 13.76 4.06 15.02
CA ASP A 191 14.23 2.79 15.60
C ASP A 191 13.09 1.81 15.87
N GLU A 192 11.96 2.31 16.36
CA GLU A 192 10.75 1.50 16.55
C GLU A 192 10.18 1.03 15.21
N ALA A 193 10.09 1.93 14.22
CA ALA A 193 9.61 1.56 12.89
C ALA A 193 10.49 0.49 12.23
N LEU A 194 11.81 0.59 12.36
CA LEU A 194 12.77 -0.43 11.89
C LEU A 194 12.59 -1.76 12.64
N SER A 195 12.33 -1.73 13.94
CA SER A 195 12.05 -2.92 14.74
C SER A 195 10.75 -3.63 14.30
N ILE A 196 9.73 -2.86 13.93
CA ILE A 196 8.49 -3.40 13.34
C ILE A 196 8.79 -4.02 11.97
N LEU A 197 9.63 -3.41 11.13
CA LEU A 197 10.04 -4.02 9.86
C LEU A 197 10.80 -5.34 10.05
N ASP A 198 11.68 -5.43 11.05
CA ASP A 198 12.38 -6.68 11.38
C ASP A 198 11.42 -7.79 11.76
N MET A 199 10.40 -7.45 12.54
CA MET A 199 9.33 -8.38 12.86
C MET A 199 8.55 -8.77 11.59
N CYS A 200 8.27 -7.83 10.69
CA CYS A 200 7.57 -8.11 9.43
C CYS A 200 8.35 -9.08 8.53
N ASP A 201 9.67 -8.91 8.42
CA ASP A 201 10.57 -9.81 7.68
C ASP A 201 10.53 -11.23 8.28
N ARG A 202 10.68 -11.37 9.61
CA ARG A 202 10.57 -12.67 10.30
C ARG A 202 9.23 -13.36 10.04
N GLU A 203 8.15 -12.59 10.00
CA GLU A 203 6.79 -13.06 9.73
C GLU A 203 6.50 -13.30 8.24
N GLY A 204 7.44 -13.05 7.34
CA GLY A 204 7.27 -13.27 5.89
C GLY A 204 6.30 -12.28 5.25
N LEU A 205 6.30 -11.03 5.72
CA LEU A 205 5.45 -9.97 5.16
C LEU A 205 6.18 -9.23 4.04
N VAL A 206 5.50 -9.09 2.90
CA VAL A 206 6.00 -8.35 1.74
C VAL A 206 5.88 -6.85 2.00
N LEU A 207 6.98 -6.12 1.83
CA LEU A 207 7.00 -4.67 1.98
C LEU A 207 6.47 -4.01 0.69
N SER A 208 5.49 -3.12 0.86
CA SER A 208 4.76 -2.49 -0.25
C SER A 208 4.64 -0.99 -0.03
N PRO A 209 5.64 -0.17 -0.39
CA PRO A 209 5.52 1.29 -0.40
C PRO A 209 4.56 1.77 -1.48
N SER A 210 4.03 2.98 -1.28
CA SER A 210 3.41 3.76 -2.36
C SER A 210 4.41 3.98 -3.51
N ASN A 211 3.92 4.01 -4.74
CA ASN A 211 4.75 4.03 -5.95
C ASN A 211 5.35 5.42 -6.24
N SER A 212 6.32 5.80 -5.41
CA SER A 212 7.19 6.95 -5.59
C SER A 212 8.56 6.71 -4.95
N GLN A 213 9.55 7.52 -5.31
CA GLN A 213 10.87 7.51 -4.67
C GLN A 213 10.79 8.01 -3.22
N ARG A 214 9.93 9.01 -2.98
CA ARG A 214 9.56 9.49 -1.64
C ARG A 214 8.16 8.98 -1.29
N PRO A 215 8.03 7.79 -0.68
CA PRO A 215 6.72 7.21 -0.40
C PRO A 215 5.98 8.01 0.68
N VAL A 216 4.65 7.98 0.62
CA VAL A 216 3.78 8.55 1.67
C VAL A 216 3.23 7.48 2.62
N ALA A 217 3.37 6.22 2.24
CA ALA A 217 2.97 5.07 3.05
C ALA A 217 3.81 3.84 2.70
N VAL A 218 3.95 2.94 3.67
CA VAL A 218 4.50 1.59 3.52
C VAL A 218 3.57 0.62 4.23
N CYS A 219 3.16 -0.44 3.53
CA CYS A 219 2.42 -1.55 4.14
C CYS A 219 3.30 -2.80 4.17
N ALA A 220 3.24 -3.57 5.26
CA ALA A 220 3.77 -4.94 5.29
C ALA A 220 2.62 -5.96 5.18
N CYS A 221 2.56 -6.67 4.06
CA CYS A 221 1.37 -7.39 3.61
C CYS A 221 1.59 -8.92 3.54
N CYS A 222 0.52 -9.71 3.66
CA CYS A 222 0.48 -11.14 3.33
C CYS A 222 -0.51 -11.37 2.17
N SER A 223 -0.34 -12.44 1.37
CA SER A 223 -1.34 -12.82 0.37
C SER A 223 -2.63 -13.40 0.98
N CYS A 224 -2.61 -13.66 2.30
CA CYS A 224 -3.70 -14.26 3.05
C CYS A 224 -4.95 -13.37 3.19
N CYS A 225 -4.78 -12.05 3.29
CA CYS A 225 -5.90 -11.12 3.45
C CYS A 225 -5.71 -9.74 2.79
N CYS A 226 -4.50 -9.40 2.33
CA CYS A 226 -4.23 -8.11 1.70
C CYS A 226 -4.96 -8.05 0.35
N ASP A 227 -5.81 -7.04 0.16
CA ASP A 227 -6.55 -6.83 -1.09
C ASP A 227 -5.64 -6.78 -2.32
N PHE A 228 -4.45 -6.17 -2.18
CA PHE A 228 -3.49 -6.06 -3.26
C PHE A 228 -2.80 -7.39 -3.56
N LEU A 229 -2.10 -7.99 -2.58
CA LEU A 229 -1.36 -9.23 -2.80
C LEU A 229 -2.27 -10.42 -3.12
N HIS A 230 -3.45 -10.49 -2.49
CA HIS A 230 -4.44 -11.52 -2.81
C HIS A 230 -4.94 -11.39 -4.26
N SER A 231 -5.15 -10.16 -4.75
CA SER A 231 -5.51 -9.95 -6.15
C SER A 231 -4.36 -10.28 -7.10
N LEU A 232 -3.13 -9.85 -6.78
CA LEU A 232 -1.95 -10.15 -7.59
C LEU A 232 -1.76 -11.66 -7.75
N LYS A 233 -1.86 -12.43 -6.67
CA LYS A 233 -1.65 -13.88 -6.69
C LYS A 233 -2.54 -14.62 -7.71
N ARG A 234 -3.69 -14.05 -8.06
CA ARG A 234 -4.66 -14.61 -9.02
C ARG A 234 -4.30 -14.37 -10.49
N PHE A 235 -3.31 -13.53 -10.78
CA PHE A 235 -2.78 -13.38 -12.13
C PHE A 235 -1.81 -14.52 -12.44
N ASP A 236 -1.70 -14.87 -13.72
CA ASP A 236 -0.68 -15.81 -14.20
C ASP A 236 0.71 -15.15 -14.15
N ARG A 237 0.78 -13.85 -14.47
CA ARG A 237 2.01 -13.05 -14.54
C ARG A 237 2.00 -11.84 -13.58
N PRO A 238 1.87 -12.05 -12.25
CA PRO A 238 1.76 -10.96 -11.28
C PRO A 238 2.97 -10.03 -11.24
N ALA A 239 4.15 -10.48 -11.70
CA ALA A 239 5.34 -9.62 -11.78
C ALA A 239 5.11 -8.40 -12.68
N LEU A 240 4.33 -8.54 -13.76
CA LEU A 240 3.99 -7.43 -14.67
C LEU A 240 3.05 -6.43 -13.99
N VAL A 241 2.02 -6.91 -13.31
CA VAL A 241 1.03 -6.06 -12.63
C VAL A 241 1.66 -5.33 -11.43
N ALA A 242 2.57 -5.99 -10.72
CA ALA A 242 3.32 -5.39 -9.61
C ALA A 242 4.44 -4.45 -10.07
N ASN A 243 4.74 -4.38 -11.38
CA ASN A 243 5.92 -3.70 -11.94
C ASN A 243 7.19 -4.09 -11.18
N ALA A 244 7.43 -5.38 -11.01
CA ALA A 244 8.54 -5.89 -10.21
C ALA A 244 9.88 -5.38 -10.75
N THR A 245 10.70 -4.79 -9.88
CA THR A 245 12.05 -4.31 -10.22
C THR A 245 13.07 -5.45 -10.20
N PHE A 246 12.86 -6.44 -9.33
CA PHE A 246 13.79 -7.54 -9.10
C PHE A 246 13.14 -8.89 -9.38
N CYS A 247 13.96 -9.91 -9.61
CA CYS A 247 13.59 -11.32 -9.63
C CYS A 247 14.53 -12.09 -8.70
N ALA A 248 14.03 -13.15 -8.06
CA ALA A 248 14.89 -14.07 -7.33
C ALA A 248 15.57 -15.02 -8.30
N GLU A 249 16.81 -15.39 -8.00
CA GLU A 249 17.60 -16.39 -8.70
C GLU A 249 18.13 -17.41 -7.68
N VAL A 250 18.39 -18.63 -8.15
CA VAL A 250 18.87 -19.74 -7.32
C VAL A 250 20.22 -20.20 -7.85
N ASP A 251 21.21 -20.28 -6.96
CA ASP A 251 22.45 -21.00 -7.16
C ASP A 251 22.21 -22.48 -6.87
N SER A 252 22.22 -23.30 -7.93
CA SER A 252 21.99 -24.74 -7.83
C SER A 252 23.06 -25.47 -7.02
N ASP A 253 24.29 -24.96 -7.01
CA ASP A 253 25.41 -25.64 -6.33
C ASP A 253 25.35 -25.43 -4.81
N ALA A 254 24.74 -24.34 -4.37
CA ALA A 254 24.54 -24.01 -2.95
C ALA A 254 23.16 -24.46 -2.42
N CYS A 255 22.24 -24.86 -3.30
CA CYS A 255 20.89 -25.26 -2.91
C CYS A 255 20.90 -26.69 -2.33
N GLU A 256 20.35 -26.85 -1.13
CA GLU A 256 20.23 -28.16 -0.46
C GLU A 256 18.82 -28.76 -0.50
N GLY A 257 17.89 -28.13 -1.24
CA GLY A 257 16.54 -28.65 -1.40
C GLY A 257 15.62 -28.56 -0.17
N CYS A 258 15.93 -27.72 0.82
CA CYS A 258 15.20 -27.67 2.10
C CYS A 258 13.81 -27.01 2.07
N GLU A 259 13.31 -26.61 0.89
CA GLU A 259 11.98 -26.05 0.62
C GLU A 259 11.57 -24.78 1.39
N THR A 260 12.41 -24.23 2.27
CA THR A 260 12.06 -23.06 3.10
C THR A 260 11.64 -21.84 2.26
N CYS A 261 12.26 -21.67 1.09
CA CYS A 261 11.93 -20.60 0.15
C CYS A 261 10.54 -20.78 -0.50
N VAL A 262 10.09 -22.02 -0.71
CA VAL A 262 8.77 -22.37 -1.24
C VAL A 262 7.69 -21.89 -0.26
N ASP A 263 7.83 -22.26 1.02
CA ASP A 263 6.88 -21.88 2.08
C ASP A 263 6.78 -20.36 2.29
N ARG A 264 7.90 -19.64 2.13
CA ARG A 264 7.91 -18.18 2.26
C ARG A 264 7.24 -17.47 1.09
N CYS A 265 7.24 -18.06 -0.10
CA CYS A 265 6.85 -17.37 -1.32
C CYS A 265 5.34 -17.06 -1.38
N GLN A 266 4.99 -15.80 -1.14
CA GLN A 266 3.58 -15.35 -1.12
C GLN A 266 2.86 -15.46 -2.48
N MET A 267 3.61 -15.63 -3.58
CA MET A 267 3.12 -15.68 -4.96
C MET A 267 3.21 -17.07 -5.59
N GLU A 268 3.65 -18.10 -4.86
CA GLU A 268 3.87 -19.46 -5.43
C GLU A 268 4.78 -19.39 -6.66
N ALA A 269 5.81 -18.56 -6.58
CA ALA A 269 6.78 -18.34 -7.65
C ALA A 269 7.98 -19.28 -7.56
N ILE A 270 8.08 -20.10 -6.51
CA ILE A 270 9.19 -21.04 -6.30
C ILE A 270 8.58 -22.44 -6.17
N GLN A 271 9.15 -23.40 -6.89
CA GLN A 271 8.78 -24.81 -6.89
C GLN A 271 10.04 -25.66 -6.83
N MET A 272 9.90 -26.93 -6.47
CA MET A 272 11.01 -27.89 -6.50
C MET A 272 11.02 -28.63 -7.83
N ASP A 273 12.20 -28.75 -8.44
CA ASP A 273 12.48 -29.53 -9.64
C ASP A 273 13.79 -30.30 -9.42
N ASP A 274 13.75 -31.63 -9.47
CA ASP A 274 14.89 -32.51 -9.15
C ASP A 274 15.67 -32.11 -7.87
N ASP A 275 14.93 -31.96 -6.75
CA ASP A 275 15.43 -31.54 -5.43
C ASP A 275 16.01 -30.12 -5.35
N LEU A 276 15.94 -29.33 -6.44
CA LEU A 276 16.41 -27.95 -6.49
C LEU A 276 15.25 -26.96 -6.55
N ALA A 277 15.43 -25.80 -5.92
CA ALA A 277 14.46 -24.72 -6.02
C ALA A 277 14.56 -24.03 -7.40
N VAL A 278 13.43 -23.86 -8.08
CA VAL A 278 13.33 -23.16 -9.37
C VAL A 278 12.36 -21.99 -9.24
N VAL A 279 12.75 -20.82 -9.73
CA VAL A 279 11.96 -19.59 -9.69
C VAL A 279 11.22 -19.38 -11.00
N ASN A 280 9.90 -19.30 -10.95
CA ASN A 280 9.07 -18.79 -12.03
C ASN A 280 9.15 -17.25 -12.06
N SER A 281 9.86 -16.73 -13.06
CA SER A 281 10.10 -15.30 -13.22
C SER A 281 8.85 -14.49 -13.58
N ASP A 282 7.80 -15.09 -14.14
CA ASP A 282 6.53 -14.40 -14.40
C ASP A 282 5.72 -14.19 -13.10
N ARG A 283 5.93 -15.06 -12.11
CA ARG A 283 5.28 -15.00 -10.80
C ARG A 283 6.07 -14.23 -9.74
N CYS A 284 7.39 -14.19 -9.88
CA CYS A 284 8.26 -13.57 -8.87
C CYS A 284 8.13 -12.04 -8.84
N ILE A 285 7.53 -11.51 -7.79
CA ILE A 285 7.35 -10.06 -7.58
C ILE A 285 8.59 -9.35 -6.98
N GLY A 286 9.71 -10.06 -6.81
CA GLY A 286 10.97 -9.46 -6.32
C GLY A 286 10.96 -9.04 -4.85
N CYS A 287 10.17 -9.68 -3.98
CA CYS A 287 10.05 -9.29 -2.57
C CYS A 287 11.25 -9.70 -1.68
N GLY A 288 12.09 -10.63 -2.14
CA GLY A 288 13.31 -11.03 -1.42
C GLY A 288 13.11 -11.88 -0.15
N LEU A 289 11.88 -12.22 0.24
CA LEU A 289 11.62 -13.05 1.44
C LEU A 289 12.28 -14.43 1.40
N CYS A 290 12.45 -15.00 0.20
CA CYS A 290 13.16 -16.26 0.01
C CYS A 290 14.67 -16.15 0.26
N VAL A 291 15.26 -15.01 -0.08
CA VAL A 291 16.69 -14.72 0.11
C VAL A 291 16.97 -14.52 1.59
N SER A 292 16.15 -13.72 2.30
CA SER A 292 16.37 -13.45 3.72
C SER A 292 16.21 -14.67 4.64
N THR A 293 15.58 -15.74 4.15
CA THR A 293 15.34 -16.96 4.92
C THR A 293 16.23 -18.14 4.53
N CYS A 294 16.94 -18.07 3.40
CA CYS A 294 17.65 -19.23 2.86
C CYS A 294 18.85 -19.57 3.77
N PRO A 295 18.91 -20.78 4.35
CA PRO A 295 19.96 -21.11 5.32
C PRO A 295 21.34 -21.25 4.68
N THR A 296 21.41 -21.64 3.41
CA THR A 296 22.67 -21.82 2.68
C THR A 296 23.10 -20.58 1.90
N GLY A 297 22.24 -19.56 1.80
CA GLY A 297 22.49 -18.39 0.96
C GLY A 297 22.36 -18.64 -0.55
N ALA A 298 21.74 -19.75 -0.96
CA ALA A 298 21.58 -20.13 -2.37
C ALA A 298 20.64 -19.23 -3.19
N LEU A 299 19.98 -18.23 -2.59
CA LEU A 299 19.10 -17.32 -3.31
C LEU A 299 19.67 -15.90 -3.31
N SER A 300 19.55 -15.23 -4.45
CA SER A 300 19.90 -13.82 -4.62
C SER A 300 18.79 -13.08 -5.38
N LEU A 301 18.92 -11.75 -5.52
CA LEU A 301 18.05 -10.94 -6.38
C LEU A 301 18.82 -10.41 -7.57
N SER A 302 18.22 -10.47 -8.75
CA SER A 302 18.68 -9.80 -9.96
C SER A 302 17.72 -8.70 -10.38
N ARG A 303 18.26 -7.60 -10.93
CA ARG A 303 17.45 -6.51 -11.47
C ARG A 303 16.89 -6.93 -12.84
N ARG A 304 15.60 -6.68 -13.05
CA ARG A 304 14.96 -6.92 -14.35
C ARG A 304 15.30 -5.80 -15.33
N GLU A 305 15.51 -6.16 -16.59
CA GLU A 305 15.71 -5.19 -17.67
C GLU A 305 14.50 -4.25 -17.86
N THR A 306 13.30 -4.75 -17.54
CA THR A 306 12.04 -3.99 -17.61
C THR A 306 11.81 -3.07 -16.40
N ALA A 307 12.76 -2.98 -15.47
CA ALA A 307 12.62 -2.18 -14.26
C ALA A 307 12.48 -0.68 -14.59
N GLY A 308 11.28 -0.14 -14.37
CA GLY A 308 11.03 1.30 -14.44
C GLY A 308 11.53 2.05 -13.20
N THR A 309 11.84 3.33 -13.37
CA THR A 309 12.11 4.23 -12.23
C THR A 309 10.79 4.81 -11.72
N PRO A 310 10.45 4.67 -10.43
CA PRO A 310 9.22 5.24 -9.90
C PRO A 310 9.29 6.78 -9.92
N PRO A 311 8.13 7.46 -10.02
CA PRO A 311 8.09 8.93 -9.96
C PRO A 311 8.70 9.47 -8.66
N GLU A 312 9.33 10.65 -8.71
CA GLU A 312 10.00 11.21 -7.52
C GLU A 312 9.02 11.43 -6.35
N HIS A 313 7.81 11.92 -6.65
CA HIS A 313 6.78 12.27 -5.67
C HIS A 313 5.44 11.61 -6.01
N ILE A 314 4.63 11.32 -4.98
CA ILE A 314 3.30 10.72 -5.16
C ILE A 314 2.36 11.58 -6.04
N GLY A 315 2.52 12.90 -6.01
CA GLY A 315 1.77 13.80 -6.90
C GLY A 315 2.08 13.58 -8.39
N HIS A 316 3.32 13.21 -8.73
CA HIS A 316 3.70 12.84 -10.10
C HIS A 316 3.10 11.49 -10.49
N PHE A 317 3.10 10.53 -9.57
CA PHE A 317 2.41 9.25 -9.76
C PHE A 317 0.92 9.43 -10.08
N PHE A 318 0.20 10.26 -9.32
CA PHE A 318 -1.22 10.53 -9.60
C PHE A 318 -1.45 11.20 -10.96
N LYS A 319 -0.55 12.10 -11.38
CA LYS A 319 -0.58 12.69 -12.73
C LYS A 319 -0.40 11.62 -13.81
N GLN A 320 0.59 10.75 -13.66
CA GLN A 320 0.83 9.65 -14.59
C GLN A 320 -0.38 8.71 -14.66
N LEU A 321 -0.91 8.28 -13.51
CA LEU A 321 -2.06 7.38 -13.43
C LEU A 321 -3.30 7.96 -14.12
N GLY A 322 -3.57 9.25 -13.93
CA GLY A 322 -4.73 9.86 -14.56
C GLY A 322 -4.58 10.05 -16.07
N SER A 323 -3.35 10.26 -16.58
CA SER A 323 -3.06 10.25 -18.02
C SER A 323 -3.23 8.84 -18.61
N GLU A 324 -2.69 7.80 -17.97
CA GLU A 324 -2.82 6.39 -18.40
C GLU A 324 -4.27 5.87 -18.41
N ARG A 325 -5.15 6.53 -17.66
CA ARG A 325 -6.59 6.22 -17.55
C ARG A 325 -7.48 7.16 -18.38
N GLY A 326 -6.90 8.07 -19.17
CA GLY A 326 -7.65 8.99 -20.04
C GLY A 326 -8.51 10.01 -19.27
N LYS A 327 -8.10 10.37 -18.05
CA LYS A 327 -8.82 11.31 -17.16
C LYS A 327 -8.13 12.68 -17.02
N MET A 328 -7.03 12.90 -17.74
CA MET A 328 -6.31 14.18 -17.88
C MET A 328 -5.77 14.33 -19.29
#